data_AF-A0A4S8YUC5-F1
#
_entry.id   AF-A0A4S8YUC5-F1
#
_cell.length_a   1.000
_cell.length_b   1.000
_cell.length_c   1.000
_cell.angle_alpha   90.00
_cell.angle_beta   90.00
_cell.angle_gamma   90.00
#
_symmetry.space_group_name_H-M   'P 1'
#
loop_
_entity.id
_entity.type
_entity.pdbx_description
1 polymer ?
#
loop_
_entity_poly.entity_id
_entity_poly.type
_entity_poly.pdbx_seq_one_letter_code
_entity_poly.pdbx_strand_id
1 'polypeptide(L)'
;MRFSPSFALTASLAVANAAAIVPSENLQERSLGKLISEIIALVKEITTIPIVIDQQINKNTVISTNGVTCKVTNAPTHLRTTFYKTTSVTKSSTKTSTSTVKNGNGQSTATSVVTSTSSSVAPVTTISVASTSSSVSSALSASSHTSASSVVSVNTSAAGTGLNTDLYTATSTYPQSSTIVTTVVTSTSTGASTTKVVSSIGTTTVPASTTSLASGEWTDWTIYSANGVNLGNWLEIERSNNQYFWDSYVNGSAVTDEWTFCKTLGNECGSVLEAHYGSAVTTETIDKLAGVGVNFLRIPTTYAAWIDLPGSELYHGNQQTYLKTICDYAISTYGMRVVIGLHSLPGGVNGLDIGEASGHDAWFYNETNLGYSYKAVSAVLSFVEASSYSWAYTLSVLNEASDTPSAFATADTLTTNGTQWIVDYTNGVFDLIAESSVTKLPVMLQDCFLGEEHWSSYFASTANLVIDTHIYYFAASGIYSEYVNSAVCGQASVAPGDGKFPVFIGEWSLQVLYNNTYEARESIFNTQRYAWSRYVQGGSFWGAIFNGTDSVDGEGTQRDYWSYDRLIDAGVVKSPTNATYC
;
A
#
# COMPACT_ATOMS: atom_id res chain seq x y z
N MET A 1 -27.74 -11.27 46.04
CA MET A 1 -28.63 -10.66 45.02
C MET A 1 -28.12 -9.26 44.77
N ARG A 2 -27.72 -8.79 43.59
CA ARG A 2 -28.16 -9.08 42.22
C ARG A 2 -26.95 -9.16 41.28
N PHE A 3 -27.10 -10.00 40.24
CA PHE A 3 -26.17 -10.23 39.15
C PHE A 3 -26.14 -9.04 38.18
N SER A 4 -24.96 -8.76 37.61
CA SER A 4 -24.79 -7.93 36.41
C SER A 4 -25.10 -8.77 35.16
N PRO A 5 -25.76 -8.22 34.13
CA PRO A 5 -26.01 -8.95 32.90
C PRO A 5 -24.79 -8.91 31.96
N SER A 6 -24.37 -10.08 31.52
CA SER A 6 -23.46 -10.28 30.39
C SER A 6 -24.20 -9.97 29.08
N PHE A 7 -23.66 -9.09 28.24
CA PHE A 7 -24.12 -8.96 26.86
C PHE A 7 -23.57 -10.12 26.04
N ALA A 8 -24.46 -10.97 25.51
CA ALA A 8 -24.17 -11.92 24.46
C ALA A 8 -24.67 -11.35 23.13
N LEU A 9 -23.78 -11.20 22.16
CA LEU A 9 -24.12 -10.79 20.80
C LEU A 9 -24.45 -12.05 19.99
N THR A 10 -25.74 -12.37 19.82
CA THR A 10 -26.19 -13.41 18.87
C THR A 10 -26.41 -12.78 17.50
N ALA A 11 -25.54 -13.10 16.54
CA ALA A 11 -25.74 -12.77 15.13
C ALA A 11 -26.31 -14.00 14.38
N SER A 12 -27.48 -13.84 13.78
CA SER A 12 -28.14 -14.85 12.93
C SER A 12 -27.94 -14.44 11.47
N LEU A 13 -27.07 -15.13 10.71
CA LEU A 13 -26.90 -14.90 9.27
C LEU A 13 -27.69 -15.94 8.47
N ALA A 14 -28.64 -15.51 7.65
CA ALA A 14 -29.30 -16.33 6.63
C ALA A 14 -28.71 -15.98 5.26
N VAL A 15 -28.15 -16.95 4.55
CA VAL A 15 -27.55 -16.76 3.22
C VAL A 15 -28.53 -17.29 2.16
N ALA A 16 -28.91 -16.44 1.19
CA ALA A 16 -29.66 -16.85 0.01
C ALA A 16 -28.85 -16.47 -1.24
N ASN A 17 -28.35 -17.48 -1.97
CA ASN A 17 -27.72 -17.29 -3.28
C ASN A 17 -28.77 -17.49 -4.38
N ALA A 18 -28.96 -16.49 -5.24
CA ALA A 18 -29.69 -16.64 -6.50
C ALA A 18 -28.75 -16.24 -7.65
N ALA A 19 -28.35 -17.21 -8.48
CA ALA A 19 -27.56 -16.99 -9.68
C ALA A 19 -28.47 -16.50 -10.83
N ALA A 20 -28.03 -15.47 -11.55
CA ALA A 20 -28.70 -14.96 -12.74
C ALA A 20 -28.33 -15.79 -13.98
N ILE A 21 -29.34 -16.32 -14.69
CA ILE A 21 -29.26 -16.82 -16.06
C ILE A 21 -30.48 -16.26 -16.80
N VAL A 22 -30.27 -15.64 -17.97
CA VAL A 22 -31.29 -15.11 -18.89
C VAL A 22 -30.76 -15.33 -20.32
N PRO A 23 -31.57 -15.51 -21.39
CA PRO A 23 -32.96 -15.95 -21.55
C PRO A 23 -33.14 -17.08 -22.61
N SER A 24 -34.31 -17.73 -22.64
CA SER A 24 -34.93 -18.13 -23.92
C SER A 24 -36.45 -18.15 -23.83
N GLU A 25 -37.07 -17.85 -24.96
CA GLU A 25 -38.44 -17.37 -25.18
C GLU A 25 -39.59 -18.30 -24.79
N ASN A 26 -40.76 -17.65 -24.59
CA ASN A 26 -42.13 -18.16 -24.67
C ASN A 26 -42.54 -19.26 -23.69
N LEU A 27 -43.41 -18.92 -22.72
CA LEU A 27 -44.72 -19.55 -22.52
C LEU A 27 -45.54 -18.79 -21.47
N GLN A 28 -46.85 -18.77 -21.72
CA GLN A 28 -47.87 -17.86 -21.20
C GLN A 28 -48.16 -17.94 -19.69
N GLU A 29 -48.64 -16.80 -19.18
CA GLU A 29 -49.26 -16.59 -17.87
C GLU A 29 -50.19 -17.72 -17.42
N ARG A 30 -49.83 -18.39 -16.31
CA ARG A 30 -50.77 -18.91 -15.31
C ARG A 30 -50.04 -19.23 -14.00
N SER A 31 -50.64 -18.77 -12.90
CA SER A 31 -50.38 -19.16 -11.50
C SER A 31 -49.28 -18.40 -10.71
N LEU A 32 -49.49 -17.09 -10.55
CA LEU A 32 -49.04 -16.37 -9.36
C LEU A 32 -49.85 -16.87 -8.14
N GLY A 33 -49.43 -18.00 -7.55
CA GLY A 33 -50.17 -18.62 -6.45
C GLY A 33 -49.76 -20.04 -6.08
N LYS A 34 -48.45 -20.36 -6.05
CA LYS A 34 -47.87 -21.52 -5.33
C LYS A 34 -46.34 -21.51 -5.44
N LEU A 35 -45.68 -20.66 -4.68
CA LEU A 35 -44.27 -20.86 -4.31
C LEU A 35 -44.01 -20.30 -2.89
N ILE A 36 -44.82 -20.76 -1.93
CA ILE A 36 -44.52 -20.63 -0.50
C ILE A 36 -44.52 -22.05 0.05
N SER A 37 -43.33 -22.61 0.30
CA SER A 37 -42.98 -23.56 1.38
C SER A 37 -41.81 -24.44 0.94
N GLU A 38 -40.58 -24.05 1.28
CA GLU A 38 -39.45 -24.93 1.65
C GLU A 38 -38.20 -24.05 1.91
N ILE A 39 -38.08 -23.55 3.15
CA ILE A 39 -36.82 -22.98 3.67
C ILE A 39 -36.52 -23.69 4.98
N ILE A 40 -35.44 -24.46 5.01
CA ILE A 40 -34.84 -25.03 6.23
C ILE A 40 -34.04 -23.91 6.89
N ALA A 41 -34.44 -23.47 8.08
CA ALA A 41 -33.65 -22.54 8.88
C ALA A 41 -32.55 -23.32 9.64
N LEU A 42 -31.28 -23.10 9.26
CA LEU A 42 -30.13 -23.46 10.09
C LEU A 42 -29.85 -22.30 11.04
N VAL A 43 -29.89 -22.52 12.34
CA VAL A 43 -29.45 -21.52 13.33
C VAL A 43 -28.10 -21.96 13.88
N LYS A 44 -27.05 -21.17 13.63
CA LYS A 44 -25.72 -21.36 14.21
C LYS A 44 -25.56 -20.37 15.36
N GLU A 45 -25.62 -20.86 16.59
CA GLU A 45 -25.30 -20.07 17.77
C GLU A 45 -23.77 -20.06 17.94
N ILE A 46 -23.14 -18.90 17.75
CA ILE A 46 -21.72 -18.69 18.00
C ILE A 46 -21.59 -17.86 19.28
N THR A 47 -20.85 -18.35 20.26
CA THR A 47 -20.51 -17.61 21.47
C THR A 47 -19.01 -17.41 21.53
N THR A 48 -18.57 -16.16 21.52
CA THR A 48 -17.15 -15.78 21.64
C THR A 48 -16.95 -15.07 22.98
N ILE A 49 -16.03 -15.57 23.81
CA ILE A 49 -15.74 -15.00 25.12
C ILE A 49 -14.28 -14.51 25.13
N PRO A 50 -14.02 -13.22 25.38
CA PRO A 50 -12.66 -12.72 25.59
C PRO A 50 -12.14 -13.17 26.95
N ILE A 51 -10.89 -13.63 26.98
CA ILE A 51 -10.14 -14.00 28.18
C ILE A 51 -8.91 -13.10 28.20
N VAL A 52 -8.98 -12.04 29.00
CA VAL A 52 -7.87 -11.08 29.18
C VAL A 52 -6.92 -11.61 30.25
N ILE A 53 -5.63 -11.68 29.92
CA ILE A 53 -4.53 -11.95 30.86
C ILE A 53 -3.70 -10.68 30.95
N ASP A 54 -3.67 -10.08 32.14
CA ASP A 54 -2.89 -8.88 32.44
C ASP A 54 -2.23 -9.10 33.80
N GLN A 55 -1.07 -9.76 33.80
CA GLN A 55 -0.41 -10.25 35.02
C GLN A 55 1.11 -10.15 34.91
N GLN A 56 1.77 -9.82 36.02
CA GLN A 56 3.21 -9.97 36.17
C GLN A 56 3.55 -11.47 36.20
N ILE A 57 4.53 -11.88 35.39
CA ILE A 57 4.90 -13.30 35.30
C ILE A 57 6.40 -13.50 35.39
N ASN A 58 6.78 -14.62 36.02
CA ASN A 58 8.16 -15.06 36.05
C ASN A 58 8.51 -15.77 34.72
N LYS A 59 9.79 -15.75 34.37
CA LYS A 59 10.33 -16.53 33.25
C LYS A 59 9.94 -18.01 33.41
N ASN A 60 9.31 -18.58 32.39
CA ASN A 60 8.85 -19.98 32.34
C ASN A 60 7.68 -20.33 33.28
N THR A 61 6.56 -19.61 33.15
CA THR A 61 5.35 -19.83 33.95
C THR A 61 4.24 -20.52 33.16
N VAL A 62 3.41 -21.33 33.83
CA VAL A 62 2.16 -21.87 33.28
C VAL A 62 0.99 -21.10 33.88
N ILE A 63 0.13 -20.54 33.02
CA ILE A 63 -1.06 -19.78 33.44
C ILE A 63 -2.29 -20.60 33.03
N SER A 64 -3.21 -20.81 33.97
CA SER A 64 -4.49 -21.47 33.69
C SER A 64 -5.64 -20.56 34.10
N THR A 65 -6.53 -20.20 33.18
CA THR A 65 -7.71 -19.36 33.45
C THR A 65 -8.84 -19.73 32.49
N ASN A 66 -10.07 -19.84 33.01
CA ASN A 66 -11.30 -20.12 32.23
C ASN A 66 -11.20 -21.32 31.26
N GLY A 67 -10.48 -22.37 31.68
CA GLY A 67 -10.32 -23.61 30.91
C GLY A 67 -9.27 -23.56 29.79
N VAL A 68 -8.44 -22.51 29.75
CA VAL A 68 -7.29 -22.38 28.87
C VAL A 68 -6.01 -22.48 29.69
N THR A 69 -5.06 -23.32 29.28
CA THR A 69 -3.74 -23.45 29.90
C THR A 69 -2.67 -23.02 28.91
N CYS A 70 -1.90 -21.99 29.28
CA CYS A 70 -0.84 -21.41 28.47
C CYS A 70 0.50 -21.67 29.15
N LYS A 71 1.45 -22.28 28.44
CA LYS A 71 2.85 -22.37 28.87
C LYS A 71 3.62 -21.22 28.24
N VAL A 72 4.14 -20.32 29.07
CA VAL A 72 4.84 -19.12 28.62
C VAL A 72 6.34 -19.30 28.87
N THR A 73 7.14 -19.37 27.80
CA THR A 73 8.61 -19.45 27.87
C THR A 73 9.23 -18.16 27.34
N ASN A 74 10.24 -17.61 28.04
CA ASN A 74 10.94 -16.36 27.69
C ASN A 74 10.05 -15.09 27.54
N ALA A 75 9.14 -14.83 28.47
CA ALA A 75 8.35 -13.58 28.48
C ALA A 75 9.03 -12.42 29.24
N PRO A 76 8.73 -11.15 28.87
CA PRO A 76 9.04 -9.98 29.70
C PRO A 76 8.32 -10.06 31.05
N THR A 77 8.78 -9.30 32.04
CA THR A 77 8.29 -9.34 33.45
C THR A 77 6.78 -9.12 33.59
N HIS A 78 6.11 -8.56 32.57
CA HIS A 78 4.67 -8.33 32.51
C HIS A 78 4.06 -8.90 31.23
N LEU A 79 2.97 -9.69 31.34
CA LEU A 79 2.23 -10.23 30.20
C LEU A 79 0.82 -9.64 30.15
N ARG A 80 0.54 -8.90 29.06
CA ARG A 80 -0.78 -8.37 28.73
C ARG A 80 -1.23 -8.92 27.37
N THR A 81 -2.25 -9.75 27.34
CA THR A 81 -2.77 -10.38 26.13
C THR A 81 -4.24 -10.79 26.26
N THR A 82 -4.93 -10.97 25.13
CA THR A 82 -6.36 -11.37 25.10
C THR A 82 -6.52 -12.59 24.19
N PHE A 83 -7.09 -13.66 24.76
CA PHE A 83 -7.52 -14.85 24.00
C PHE A 83 -9.01 -14.80 23.74
N TYR A 84 -9.46 -15.39 22.63
CA TYR A 84 -10.88 -15.59 22.37
C TYR A 84 -11.20 -17.08 22.38
N LYS A 85 -12.16 -17.46 23.21
CA LYS A 85 -12.75 -18.80 23.21
C LYS A 85 -14.06 -18.76 22.44
N THR A 86 -14.11 -19.46 21.32
CA THR A 86 -15.30 -19.52 20.46
C THR A 86 -15.93 -20.91 20.54
N THR A 87 -17.21 -20.96 20.91
CA THR A 87 -18.03 -22.17 20.89
C THR A 87 -19.12 -22.01 19.83
N SER A 88 -19.29 -23.00 18.95
CA SER A 88 -20.38 -23.02 17.97
C SER A 88 -21.32 -24.19 18.21
N VAL A 89 -22.63 -23.93 18.17
CA VAL A 89 -23.70 -24.94 18.21
C VAL A 89 -24.62 -24.74 17.01
N THR A 90 -24.81 -25.79 16.21
CA THR A 90 -25.76 -25.77 15.08
C THR A 90 -27.05 -26.45 15.52
N LYS A 91 -28.17 -25.71 15.49
CA LYS A 91 -29.51 -26.24 15.76
C LYS A 91 -30.30 -26.30 14.45
N SER A 92 -30.81 -27.49 14.13
CA SER A 92 -31.72 -27.74 13.00
C SER A 92 -33.16 -27.85 13.54
N SER A 93 -34.14 -27.18 12.95
CA SER A 93 -35.56 -27.35 13.31
C SER A 93 -36.29 -28.25 12.30
N THR A 94 -36.97 -29.29 12.78
CA THR A 94 -37.80 -30.19 11.96
C THR A 94 -39.19 -29.57 11.74
N LYS A 95 -39.68 -29.50 10.50
CA LYS A 95 -41.09 -29.21 10.19
C LYS A 95 -41.76 -30.47 9.62
N THR A 96 -42.92 -30.81 10.16
CA THR A 96 -43.78 -31.89 9.66
C THR A 96 -44.79 -31.31 8.68
N SER A 97 -44.79 -31.77 7.44
CA SER A 97 -45.79 -31.38 6.43
C SER A 97 -46.82 -32.48 6.28
N THR A 98 -48.11 -32.12 6.39
CA THR A 98 -49.24 -33.04 6.22
C THR A 98 -50.03 -32.61 4.99
N SER A 99 -50.10 -33.46 3.95
CA SER A 99 -50.93 -33.20 2.77
C SER A 99 -52.17 -34.10 2.77
N THR A 100 -53.35 -33.51 2.59
CA THR A 100 -54.62 -34.24 2.43
C THR A 100 -55.10 -34.09 0.99
N VAL A 101 -55.24 -35.18 0.25
CA VAL A 101 -55.82 -35.19 -1.10
C VAL A 101 -57.32 -35.47 -0.97
N LYS A 102 -58.16 -34.62 -1.57
CA LYS A 102 -59.61 -34.84 -1.69
C LYS A 102 -59.97 -35.06 -3.15
N ASN A 103 -60.66 -36.17 -3.46
CA ASN A 103 -61.31 -36.36 -4.77
C ASN A 103 -62.76 -35.86 -4.75
N GLY A 104 -63.27 -35.50 -5.93
CA GLY A 104 -64.47 -34.68 -6.19
C GLY A 104 -65.83 -35.14 -5.67
N ASN A 105 -65.92 -36.11 -4.76
CA ASN A 105 -67.17 -36.54 -4.11
C ASN A 105 -67.12 -36.50 -2.57
N GLY A 106 -66.24 -35.69 -1.97
CA GLY A 106 -66.43 -35.22 -0.58
C GLY A 106 -66.20 -36.23 0.55
N GLN A 107 -65.54 -37.37 0.30
CA GLN A 107 -65.04 -38.27 1.35
C GLN A 107 -63.50 -38.41 1.26
N SER A 108 -62.80 -38.12 2.36
CA SER A 108 -61.33 -38.19 2.49
C SER A 108 -60.87 -39.63 2.75
N THR A 109 -59.90 -40.13 1.99
CA THR A 109 -59.15 -41.35 2.31
C THR A 109 -57.64 -41.11 2.12
N ALA A 110 -56.88 -41.42 3.18
CA ALA A 110 -55.40 -41.38 3.34
C ALA A 110 -54.74 -39.99 3.59
N THR A 111 -54.05 -39.91 4.75
CA THR A 111 -53.14 -38.82 5.13
C THR A 111 -51.72 -39.38 5.10
N SER A 112 -50.84 -38.81 4.27
CA SER A 112 -49.41 -39.13 4.26
C SER A 112 -48.65 -38.10 5.11
N VAL A 113 -47.88 -38.59 6.09
CA VAL A 113 -46.95 -37.78 6.89
C VAL A 113 -45.54 -38.15 6.44
N VAL A 114 -44.78 -37.17 5.95
CA VAL A 114 -43.35 -37.34 5.66
C VAL A 114 -42.57 -36.62 6.75
N THR A 115 -41.70 -37.35 7.45
CA THR A 115 -40.79 -36.81 8.45
C THR A 115 -39.36 -37.03 7.97
N SER A 116 -38.64 -35.97 7.61
CA SER A 116 -37.20 -36.02 7.36
C SER A 116 -36.45 -35.61 8.62
N THR A 117 -35.52 -36.44 9.09
CA THR A 117 -34.67 -36.17 10.25
C THR A 117 -33.24 -35.90 9.79
N SER A 118 -32.65 -34.78 10.22
CA SER A 118 -31.21 -34.53 10.10
C SER A 118 -30.58 -34.42 11.49
N SER A 119 -29.37 -34.97 11.63
CA SER A 119 -28.64 -35.14 12.89
C SER A 119 -27.95 -33.86 13.38
N SER A 120 -27.83 -33.71 14.70
CA SER A 120 -27.06 -32.65 15.36
C SER A 120 -25.56 -32.97 15.40
N VAL A 121 -24.71 -32.01 15.03
CA VAL A 121 -23.25 -32.11 15.18
C VAL A 121 -22.83 -31.65 16.59
N ALA A 122 -21.89 -32.35 17.22
CA ALA A 122 -21.36 -32.02 18.55
C ALA A 122 -20.70 -30.62 18.58
N PRO A 123 -20.69 -29.92 19.73
CA PRO A 123 -20.10 -28.58 19.84
C PRO A 123 -18.61 -28.60 19.52
N VAL A 124 -18.17 -27.71 18.63
CA VAL A 124 -16.76 -27.48 18.30
C VAL A 124 -16.28 -26.25 19.09
N THR A 125 -15.16 -26.40 19.80
CA THR A 125 -14.50 -25.30 20.54
C THR A 125 -13.19 -24.96 19.86
N THR A 126 -12.99 -23.70 19.49
CA THR A 126 -11.74 -23.16 18.94
C THR A 126 -11.20 -22.04 19.83
N ILE A 127 -9.88 -21.91 19.89
CA ILE A 127 -9.18 -20.87 20.65
C ILE A 127 -8.29 -20.10 19.67
N SER A 128 -8.42 -18.78 19.62
CA SER A 128 -7.58 -17.88 18.81
C SER A 128 -6.97 -16.77 19.67
N VAL A 129 -5.84 -16.24 19.21
CA VAL A 129 -5.17 -15.07 19.79
C VAL A 129 -5.56 -13.85 18.96
N ALA A 130 -5.88 -12.74 19.61
CA ALA A 130 -6.18 -11.50 18.91
C ALA A 130 -4.92 -10.92 18.25
N SER A 131 -4.91 -10.73 16.93
CA SER A 131 -4.31 -9.54 16.33
C SER A 131 -5.35 -8.42 16.49
N THR A 132 -4.99 -7.36 17.20
CA THR A 132 -5.92 -6.27 17.54
C THR A 132 -6.44 -5.57 16.28
N SER A 133 -7.74 -5.74 15.99
CA SER A 133 -8.51 -4.84 15.14
C SER A 133 -9.56 -4.12 16.00
N SER A 134 -9.53 -2.78 16.01
CA SER A 134 -10.52 -1.95 16.68
C SER A 134 -11.54 -1.46 15.67
N SER A 135 -12.78 -1.96 15.74
CA SER A 135 -13.93 -1.34 15.07
C SER A 135 -14.55 -0.31 16.01
N VAL A 136 -14.57 0.96 15.57
CA VAL A 136 -15.29 2.03 16.26
C VAL A 136 -16.64 2.23 15.56
N SER A 137 -17.73 1.83 16.22
CA SER A 137 -19.09 2.09 15.77
C SER A 137 -19.50 3.50 16.20
N SER A 138 -19.68 4.42 15.25
CA SER A 138 -20.21 5.77 15.48
C SER A 138 -21.73 5.71 15.70
N ALA A 139 -22.18 6.16 16.88
CA ALA A 139 -23.59 6.37 17.18
C ALA A 139 -23.99 7.80 16.78
N LEU A 140 -24.85 7.91 15.77
CA LEU A 140 -25.59 9.12 15.43
C LEU A 140 -26.40 9.60 16.64
N SER A 141 -26.12 10.82 17.09
CA SER A 141 -27.07 11.59 17.90
C SER A 141 -27.19 12.99 17.30
N ALA A 142 -28.42 13.30 16.87
CA ALA A 142 -28.80 14.60 16.35
C ALA A 142 -28.88 15.60 17.51
N SER A 143 -28.11 16.68 17.43
CA SER A 143 -28.41 17.93 18.14
C SER A 143 -27.98 19.10 17.26
N SER A 144 -28.99 19.86 16.84
CA SER A 144 -28.91 21.09 16.09
C SER A 144 -28.16 22.18 16.85
N HIS A 145 -27.01 22.64 16.35
CA HIS A 145 -26.55 24.00 16.59
C HIS A 145 -25.74 24.51 15.38
N THR A 146 -26.21 25.65 14.87
CA THR A 146 -25.67 26.42 13.76
C THR A 146 -24.44 27.21 14.18
N SER A 147 -23.30 27.00 13.53
CA SER A 147 -22.25 28.02 13.40
C SER A 147 -21.26 27.60 12.32
N ALA A 148 -21.22 28.39 11.25
CA ALA A 148 -20.31 28.25 10.13
C ALA A 148 -18.85 28.40 10.57
N SER A 149 -17.98 27.50 10.12
CA SER A 149 -16.55 27.74 9.95
C SER A 149 -16.06 26.82 8.83
N SER A 150 -15.60 27.46 7.77
CA SER A 150 -15.08 26.89 6.54
C SER A 150 -13.84 26.03 6.81
N VAL A 151 -13.91 24.74 6.48
CA VAL A 151 -12.74 23.88 6.33
C VAL A 151 -12.08 24.23 4.99
N VAL A 152 -10.84 24.68 5.04
CA VAL A 152 -10.00 24.96 3.87
C VAL A 152 -9.54 23.62 3.31
N SER A 153 -9.87 23.36 2.05
CA SER A 153 -9.35 22.23 1.27
C SER A 153 -7.84 22.39 1.08
N VAL A 154 -7.07 21.39 1.50
CA VAL A 154 -5.61 21.32 1.27
C VAL A 154 -5.38 20.79 -0.13
N ASN A 155 -4.83 21.62 -1.03
CA ASN A 155 -4.42 21.22 -2.38
C ASN A 155 -2.97 20.73 -2.34
N THR A 156 -2.77 19.47 -1.97
CA THR A 156 -1.56 18.72 -2.33
C THR A 156 -1.93 17.72 -3.40
N SER A 157 -1.27 17.81 -4.54
CA SER A 157 -1.69 17.14 -5.77
C SER A 157 -1.53 15.62 -5.76
N ALA A 158 -0.82 15.05 -4.78
CA ALA A 158 -0.74 13.60 -4.55
C ALA A 158 -1.50 13.12 -3.30
N ALA A 159 -2.55 13.82 -2.86
CA ALA A 159 -3.38 13.41 -1.71
C ALA A 159 -4.35 12.26 -2.02
N GLY A 160 -3.81 11.13 -2.46
CA GLY A 160 -4.50 9.86 -2.44
C GLY A 160 -4.55 9.32 -1.01
N THR A 161 -5.71 8.88 -0.52
CA THR A 161 -5.75 8.01 0.66
C THR A 161 -5.01 6.74 0.27
N GLY A 162 -3.76 6.56 0.68
CA GLY A 162 -2.96 5.32 0.45
C GLY A 162 -3.52 4.09 1.17
N LEU A 163 -4.84 3.92 1.18
CA LEU A 163 -5.58 2.93 1.91
C LEU A 163 -6.66 2.36 1.00
N ASN A 164 -6.32 1.25 0.38
CA ASN A 164 -7.30 0.23 0.14
C ASN A 164 -7.33 -0.73 1.33
N THR A 165 -8.33 -0.59 2.21
CA THR A 165 -8.58 -1.60 3.26
C THR A 165 -9.33 -2.83 2.74
N ASP A 166 -9.84 -2.80 1.50
CA ASP A 166 -10.73 -3.80 0.92
C ASP A 166 -10.00 -4.77 -0.06
N LEU A 167 -8.81 -4.44 -0.57
CA LEU A 167 -7.93 -5.39 -1.31
C LEU A 167 -7.27 -6.43 -0.39
N TYR A 168 -7.31 -6.25 0.93
CA TYR A 168 -6.73 -7.20 1.89
C TYR A 168 -7.80 -8.13 2.49
N THR A 169 -8.45 -8.89 1.61
CA THR A 169 -9.05 -10.18 1.97
C THR A 169 -8.28 -11.35 1.36
N ALA A 170 -6.96 -11.22 1.19
CA ALA A 170 -6.09 -12.35 0.93
C ALA A 170 -5.99 -13.23 2.20
N THR A 171 -6.48 -14.47 2.09
CA THR A 171 -6.24 -15.49 3.09
C THR A 171 -4.76 -15.88 2.99
N SER A 172 -3.92 -15.32 3.86
CA SER A 172 -2.49 -15.61 3.87
C SER A 172 -2.25 -17.11 4.09
N THR A 173 -1.82 -17.78 3.02
CA THR A 173 -1.07 -19.04 3.08
C THR A 173 0.39 -18.76 2.72
N TYR A 174 1.07 -17.95 3.53
CA TYR A 174 2.54 -17.92 3.58
C TYR A 174 2.99 -18.03 5.04
N PRO A 175 4.01 -18.85 5.37
CA PRO A 175 4.41 -19.08 6.75
C PRO A 175 5.09 -17.83 7.33
N GLN A 176 4.38 -17.10 8.18
CA GLN A 176 4.97 -16.09 9.04
C GLN A 176 5.97 -16.75 10.02
N SER A 177 7.15 -16.14 10.15
CA SER A 177 8.15 -16.51 11.17
C SER A 177 7.58 -16.23 12.57
N SER A 178 7.56 -17.26 13.42
CA SER A 178 6.79 -17.31 14.66
C SER A 178 7.65 -17.09 15.92
N THR A 179 7.12 -16.31 16.85
CA THR A 179 7.41 -16.46 18.28
C THR A 179 6.90 -17.82 18.74
N ILE A 180 7.73 -18.65 19.38
CA ILE A 180 7.30 -19.98 19.86
C ILE A 180 6.38 -19.80 21.07
N VAL A 181 5.07 -19.87 20.85
CA VAL A 181 4.08 -20.19 21.89
C VAL A 181 3.73 -21.66 21.75
N THR A 182 4.22 -22.50 22.66
CA THR A 182 3.79 -23.91 22.71
C THR A 182 2.44 -24.00 23.42
N THR A 183 1.36 -24.00 22.64
CA THR A 183 0.00 -24.28 23.15
C THR A 183 -0.22 -25.79 23.19
N VAL A 184 -0.35 -26.36 24.38
CA VAL A 184 -0.79 -27.75 24.56
C VAL A 184 -2.28 -27.75 24.85
N VAL A 185 -3.10 -28.21 23.90
CA VAL A 185 -4.54 -28.42 24.11
C VAL A 185 -4.74 -29.87 24.55
N THR A 186 -5.18 -30.08 25.79
CA THR A 186 -5.64 -31.40 26.26
C THR A 186 -7.15 -31.39 26.32
N SER A 187 -7.82 -32.01 25.33
CA SER A 187 -9.26 -32.27 25.40
C SER A 187 -9.48 -33.64 26.06
N THR A 188 -9.94 -33.65 27.31
CA THR A 188 -10.50 -34.87 27.91
C THR A 188 -11.93 -35.06 27.41
N SER A 189 -12.10 -35.79 26.31
CA SER A 189 -13.33 -36.53 26.04
C SER A 189 -13.10 -38.00 26.37
N THR A 190 -14.01 -38.59 27.11
CA THR A 190 -14.04 -40.03 27.40
C THR A 190 -14.01 -40.84 26.10
N GLY A 191 -12.85 -41.44 25.78
CA GLY A 191 -12.67 -42.38 24.67
C GLY A 191 -11.42 -42.12 23.82
N ALA A 192 -10.46 -43.05 23.86
CA ALA A 192 -9.27 -43.25 23.00
C ALA A 192 -8.43 -42.02 22.59
N SER A 193 -7.25 -41.87 23.20
CA SER A 193 -6.20 -40.91 22.83
C SER A 193 -5.49 -41.27 21.52
N THR A 194 -5.41 -40.32 20.59
CA THR A 194 -4.34 -40.27 19.59
C THR A 194 -3.65 -38.90 19.66
N THR A 195 -2.38 -38.90 20.04
CA THR A 195 -1.52 -37.71 20.09
C THR A 195 -0.89 -37.51 18.71
N LYS A 196 -1.18 -36.41 18.03
CA LYS A 196 -0.44 -36.01 16.83
C LYS A 196 0.50 -34.86 17.19
N VAL A 197 1.79 -35.16 17.29
CA VAL A 197 2.86 -34.17 17.46
C VAL A 197 3.30 -33.74 16.06
N VAL A 198 3.19 -32.46 15.74
CA VAL A 198 3.81 -31.86 14.55
C VAL A 198 4.92 -30.94 15.07
N SER A 199 6.17 -31.30 14.77
CA SER A 199 7.34 -30.48 15.05
C SER A 199 7.92 -29.97 13.73
N SER A 200 7.92 -28.65 13.52
CA SER A 200 8.74 -27.99 12.51
C SER A 200 9.86 -27.23 13.20
N ILE A 201 11.10 -27.46 12.76
CA ILE A 201 12.29 -26.74 13.21
C ILE A 201 12.68 -25.82 12.05
N GLY A 202 12.60 -24.51 12.26
CA GLY A 202 13.15 -23.51 11.36
C GLY A 202 14.14 -22.65 12.14
N THR A 203 15.42 -22.77 11.81
CA THR A 203 16.48 -21.87 12.28
C THR A 203 16.44 -20.59 11.47
N THR A 204 16.27 -19.44 12.12
CA THR A 204 16.54 -18.13 11.52
C THR A 204 17.98 -17.74 11.79
N THR A 205 18.82 -17.84 10.76
CA THR A 205 20.00 -16.99 10.65
C THR A 205 19.52 -15.61 10.20
N VAL A 206 19.70 -14.60 11.04
CA VAL A 206 19.67 -13.20 10.60
C VAL A 206 20.69 -13.09 9.46
N PRO A 207 20.34 -12.59 8.26
CA PRO A 207 21.35 -12.26 7.27
C PRO A 207 22.14 -11.08 7.82
N ALA A 208 23.22 -11.38 8.53
CA ALA A 208 24.29 -10.44 8.82
C ALA A 208 25.19 -10.38 7.59
N SER A 209 24.72 -9.74 6.53
CA SER A 209 25.52 -9.07 5.50
C SER A 209 24.56 -8.49 4.47
N THR A 210 24.38 -7.17 4.46
CA THR A 210 24.03 -6.49 3.22
C THR A 210 25.19 -6.76 2.25
N THR A 211 24.97 -7.62 1.26
CA THR A 211 25.96 -7.82 0.21
C THR A 211 26.02 -6.49 -0.56
N SER A 212 27.01 -5.64 -0.27
CA SER A 212 27.19 -4.41 -1.02
C SER A 212 27.58 -4.78 -2.45
N LEU A 213 26.70 -4.49 -3.41
CA LEU A 213 27.02 -4.65 -4.83
C LEU A 213 28.29 -3.87 -5.15
N ALA A 214 29.25 -4.54 -5.77
CA ALA A 214 30.51 -3.90 -6.14
C ALA A 214 30.29 -2.86 -7.24
N SER A 215 31.22 -1.91 -7.35
CA SER A 215 31.25 -1.00 -8.49
C SER A 215 31.36 -1.80 -9.80
N GLY A 216 30.54 -1.46 -10.79
CA GLY A 216 30.47 -2.18 -12.07
C GLY A 216 29.43 -3.29 -12.13
N GLU A 217 28.86 -3.71 -10.99
CA GLU A 217 27.76 -4.68 -10.96
C GLU A 217 26.43 -3.97 -11.14
N TRP A 218 25.59 -4.48 -12.05
CA TRP A 218 24.22 -4.00 -12.22
C TRP A 218 23.43 -4.14 -10.92
N THR A 219 22.49 -3.22 -10.68
CA THR A 219 21.63 -3.27 -9.49
C THR A 219 20.75 -4.52 -9.54
N ASP A 220 21.03 -5.49 -8.68
CA ASP A 220 20.17 -6.64 -8.42
C ASP A 220 19.23 -6.32 -7.26
N TRP A 221 17.99 -5.97 -7.59
CA TRP A 221 16.95 -5.62 -6.62
C TRP A 221 16.54 -6.77 -5.70
N THR A 222 16.92 -8.02 -5.98
CA THR A 222 16.62 -9.14 -5.06
C THR A 222 17.49 -9.13 -3.81
N ILE A 223 18.65 -8.46 -3.87
CA ILE A 223 19.62 -8.38 -2.76
C ILE A 223 20.03 -6.96 -2.38
N TYR A 224 19.78 -5.97 -3.24
CA TYR A 224 20.09 -4.58 -2.96
C TYR A 224 19.14 -4.01 -1.90
N SER A 225 19.68 -3.19 -0.99
CA SER A 225 18.91 -2.50 0.04
C SER A 225 19.19 -1.00 -0.02
N ALA A 226 18.14 -0.24 -0.31
CA ALA A 226 18.20 1.20 -0.56
C ALA A 226 17.86 2.01 0.70
N ASN A 227 18.78 2.88 1.11
CA ASN A 227 18.48 4.01 1.98
C ASN A 227 18.48 5.26 1.10
N GLY A 228 17.31 5.60 0.57
CA GLY A 228 17.17 6.54 -0.52
C GLY A 228 16.51 7.86 -0.18
N VAL A 229 16.62 8.79 -1.12
CA VAL A 229 15.85 10.04 -1.15
C VAL A 229 15.49 10.39 -2.59
N ASN A 230 14.31 10.99 -2.76
CA ASN A 230 13.85 11.52 -4.02
C ASN A 230 14.47 12.90 -4.27
N LEU A 231 15.00 13.13 -5.46
CA LEU A 231 15.33 14.47 -5.95
C LEU A 231 14.12 15.08 -6.67
N GLY A 232 12.96 15.05 -6.00
CA GLY A 232 11.73 15.67 -6.47
C GLY A 232 11.78 17.20 -6.39
N ASN A 233 10.88 17.87 -7.10
CA ASN A 233 10.88 19.32 -7.27
C ASN A 233 12.22 19.87 -7.82
N TRP A 234 12.87 19.08 -8.69
CA TRP A 234 14.09 19.45 -9.39
C TRP A 234 13.89 19.48 -10.91
N LEU A 235 13.84 18.31 -11.58
CA LEU A 235 13.67 18.20 -13.05
C LEU A 235 12.21 18.00 -13.48
N GLU A 236 11.34 17.79 -12.50
CA GLU A 236 9.92 18.16 -12.51
C GLU A 236 9.73 19.15 -11.35
N ILE A 237 8.72 20.03 -11.45
CA ILE A 237 8.37 20.93 -10.35
C ILE A 237 6.91 20.81 -9.94
N GLU A 238 6.68 20.80 -8.64
CA GLU A 238 5.36 20.79 -8.02
C GLU A 238 5.18 22.04 -7.16
N ARG A 239 4.00 22.66 -7.23
CA ARG A 239 3.73 23.86 -6.44
C ARG A 239 3.68 23.57 -4.94
N SER A 240 3.08 22.46 -4.56
CA SER A 240 3.03 21.94 -3.19
C SER A 240 4.44 21.85 -2.57
N ASN A 241 5.42 21.49 -3.37
CA ASN A 241 6.78 21.24 -2.89
C ASN A 241 7.58 22.53 -2.71
N ASN A 242 7.21 23.64 -3.36
CA ASN A 242 7.94 24.91 -3.23
C ASN A 242 7.11 26.16 -3.60
N GLN A 243 6.10 26.54 -2.80
CA GLN A 243 5.29 27.73 -3.12
C GLN A 243 6.14 29.01 -3.26
N TYR A 244 7.27 29.16 -2.54
CA TYR A 244 8.12 30.35 -2.67
C TYR A 244 8.69 30.55 -4.07
N PHE A 245 9.14 29.47 -4.71
CA PHE A 245 9.63 29.54 -6.09
C PHE A 245 8.50 29.98 -7.01
N TRP A 246 7.35 29.31 -6.93
CA TRP A 246 6.19 29.59 -7.77
C TRP A 246 5.67 31.02 -7.60
N ASP A 247 5.49 31.46 -6.36
CA ASP A 247 4.96 32.80 -6.03
C ASP A 247 5.90 33.94 -6.46
N SER A 248 7.18 33.65 -6.73
CA SER A 248 8.14 34.63 -7.24
C SER A 248 7.99 34.91 -8.75
N TYR A 249 7.33 34.02 -9.49
CA TYR A 249 7.15 34.10 -10.95
C TYR A 249 5.70 34.23 -11.38
N VAL A 250 4.77 33.58 -10.66
CA VAL A 250 3.34 33.57 -10.99
C VAL A 250 2.49 34.00 -9.80
N ASN A 251 1.45 34.79 -10.05
CA ASN A 251 0.62 35.36 -8.99
C ASN A 251 -0.60 34.48 -8.68
N GLY A 252 -0.73 34.07 -7.41
CA GLY A 252 -1.92 33.39 -6.89
C GLY A 252 -2.00 31.90 -7.23
N SER A 253 -2.95 31.21 -6.63
CA SER A 253 -3.11 29.74 -6.65
C SER A 253 -3.68 29.17 -7.96
N ALA A 254 -3.81 29.97 -9.01
CA ALA A 254 -4.44 29.55 -10.27
C ALA A 254 -3.51 28.73 -11.18
N VAL A 255 -2.20 28.84 -10.97
CA VAL A 255 -1.19 28.03 -11.67
C VAL A 255 -0.83 26.86 -10.76
N THR A 256 -1.32 25.67 -11.08
CA THR A 256 -1.24 24.50 -10.19
C THR A 256 -0.28 23.42 -10.68
N ASP A 257 0.18 23.49 -11.93
CA ASP A 257 1.06 22.50 -12.56
C ASP A 257 2.13 23.14 -13.47
N GLU A 258 3.20 22.38 -13.74
CA GLU A 258 4.37 22.86 -14.50
C GLU A 258 3.96 23.27 -15.93
N TRP A 259 3.00 22.54 -16.51
CA TRP A 259 2.42 22.85 -17.81
C TRP A 259 1.86 24.28 -17.87
N THR A 260 0.97 24.62 -16.94
CA THR A 260 0.35 25.94 -16.86
C THR A 260 1.37 26.98 -16.42
N PHE A 261 2.38 26.61 -15.62
CA PHE A 261 3.48 27.48 -15.25
C PHE A 261 4.27 27.93 -16.48
N CYS A 262 4.73 26.99 -17.30
CA CYS A 262 5.44 27.32 -18.53
C CYS A 262 4.58 28.07 -19.53
N LYS A 263 3.32 27.66 -19.69
CA LYS A 263 2.37 28.38 -20.54
C LYS A 263 2.19 29.83 -20.10
N THR A 264 2.16 30.09 -18.79
CA THR A 264 2.00 31.43 -18.22
C THR A 264 3.24 32.29 -18.44
N LEU A 265 4.44 31.72 -18.27
CA LEU A 265 5.71 32.42 -18.48
C LEU A 265 6.06 32.60 -19.97
N GLY A 266 5.54 31.74 -20.85
CA GLY A 266 5.87 31.73 -22.26
C GLY A 266 7.38 31.60 -22.47
N ASN A 267 7.98 32.55 -23.19
CA ASN A 267 9.40 32.52 -23.54
C ASN A 267 10.34 32.58 -22.31
N GLU A 268 9.86 33.01 -21.15
CA GLU A 268 10.68 33.08 -19.92
C GLU A 268 10.79 31.71 -19.23
N CYS A 269 9.92 30.73 -19.53
CA CYS A 269 9.91 29.46 -18.80
C CYS A 269 11.27 28.77 -18.85
N GLY A 270 11.89 28.69 -20.03
CA GLY A 270 13.18 28.04 -20.20
C GLY A 270 14.27 28.65 -19.32
N SER A 271 14.40 29.97 -19.30
CA SER A 271 15.42 30.63 -18.46
C SER A 271 15.18 30.45 -16.97
N VAL A 272 13.91 30.41 -16.55
CA VAL A 272 13.53 30.24 -15.14
C VAL A 272 13.83 28.80 -14.69
N LEU A 273 13.43 27.82 -15.49
CA LEU A 273 13.66 26.41 -15.18
C LEU A 273 15.14 26.02 -15.25
N GLU A 274 15.90 26.51 -16.25
CA GLU A 274 17.35 26.28 -16.32
C GLU A 274 18.08 26.83 -15.08
N ALA A 275 17.68 28.00 -14.58
CA ALA A 275 18.23 28.57 -13.36
C ALA A 275 17.87 27.72 -12.13
N HIS A 276 16.65 27.19 -12.06
CA HIS A 276 16.22 26.26 -11.01
C HIS A 276 17.01 24.95 -11.07
N TYR A 277 17.11 24.31 -12.24
CA TYR A 277 17.82 23.06 -12.44
C TYR A 277 19.30 23.16 -12.03
N GLY A 278 19.94 24.30 -12.32
CA GLY A 278 21.34 24.54 -11.97
C GLY A 278 21.60 24.89 -10.50
N SER A 279 20.56 25.12 -9.67
CA SER A 279 20.74 25.61 -8.30
C SER A 279 19.97 24.86 -7.22
N ALA A 280 18.87 24.18 -7.56
CA ALA A 280 18.03 23.48 -6.59
C ALA A 280 18.70 22.23 -5.99
N VAL A 281 19.41 21.47 -6.84
CA VAL A 281 20.21 20.31 -6.43
C VAL A 281 21.63 20.50 -6.93
N THR A 282 22.59 20.42 -6.01
CA THR A 282 24.02 20.57 -6.31
C THR A 282 24.81 19.38 -5.78
N THR A 283 26.12 19.34 -6.06
CA THR A 283 27.01 18.34 -5.46
C THR A 283 27.06 18.45 -3.94
N GLU A 284 26.90 19.66 -3.38
CA GLU A 284 26.81 19.86 -1.92
C GLU A 284 25.55 19.23 -1.33
N THR A 285 24.42 19.25 -2.07
CA THR A 285 23.22 18.49 -1.70
C THR A 285 23.55 17.00 -1.58
N ILE A 286 24.26 16.43 -2.57
CA ILE A 286 24.66 15.02 -2.57
C ILE A 286 25.60 14.71 -1.41
N ASP A 287 26.59 15.56 -1.13
CA ASP A 287 27.52 15.39 -0.01
C ASP A 287 26.78 15.34 1.33
N LYS A 288 25.81 16.24 1.52
CA LYS A 288 24.98 16.32 2.72
C LYS A 288 24.14 15.05 2.91
N LEU A 289 23.51 14.54 1.85
CA LEU A 289 22.74 13.31 1.85
C LEU A 289 23.63 12.09 2.15
N ALA A 290 24.77 11.98 1.48
CA ALA A 290 25.75 10.91 1.70
C ALA A 290 26.27 10.90 3.13
N GLY A 291 26.46 12.07 3.74
CA GLY A 291 26.93 12.24 5.11
C GLY A 291 26.05 11.57 6.17
N VAL A 292 24.77 11.35 5.89
CA VAL A 292 23.83 10.62 6.76
C VAL A 292 23.52 9.21 6.24
N GLY A 293 24.30 8.71 5.30
CA GLY A 293 24.25 7.33 4.82
C GLY A 293 23.25 7.07 3.69
N VAL A 294 22.79 8.09 2.98
CA VAL A 294 22.03 7.88 1.73
C VAL A 294 22.91 7.17 0.71
N ASN A 295 22.40 6.11 0.08
CA ASN A 295 23.11 5.32 -0.92
C ASN A 295 22.34 5.21 -2.26
N PHE A 296 21.16 5.82 -2.34
CA PHE A 296 20.25 5.67 -3.46
C PHE A 296 19.52 6.98 -3.75
N LEU A 297 19.39 7.33 -5.03
CA LEU A 297 18.67 8.52 -5.49
C LEU A 297 17.54 8.10 -6.45
N ARG A 298 16.30 8.48 -6.16
CA ARG A 298 15.20 8.42 -7.14
C ARG A 298 15.04 9.80 -7.75
N ILE A 299 15.09 9.92 -9.07
CA ILE A 299 15.11 11.21 -9.76
C ILE A 299 13.92 11.27 -10.73
N PRO A 300 12.81 11.90 -10.31
CA PRO A 300 11.69 12.20 -11.17
C PRO A 300 12.10 13.12 -12.32
N THR A 301 11.63 12.82 -13.52
CA THR A 301 11.78 13.65 -14.72
C THR A 301 10.46 13.69 -15.47
N THR A 302 10.12 14.83 -16.05
CA THR A 302 9.02 14.88 -17.03
C THR A 302 9.44 14.20 -18.34
N TYR A 303 8.48 13.74 -19.15
CA TYR A 303 8.83 13.24 -20.50
C TYR A 303 9.52 14.31 -21.36
N ALA A 304 9.28 15.59 -21.07
CA ALA A 304 9.85 16.71 -21.80
C ALA A 304 11.37 16.85 -21.58
N ALA A 305 11.94 16.23 -20.56
CA ALA A 305 13.40 16.09 -20.45
C ALA A 305 13.99 15.20 -21.56
N TRP A 306 13.18 14.34 -22.18
CA TRP A 306 13.63 13.25 -23.05
C TRP A 306 13.24 13.45 -24.51
N ILE A 307 12.08 14.05 -24.76
CA ILE A 307 11.55 14.30 -26.10
C ILE A 307 10.99 15.72 -26.21
N ASP A 308 11.19 16.32 -27.38
CA ASP A 308 10.47 17.54 -27.79
C ASP A 308 9.13 17.13 -28.43
N LEU A 309 8.05 17.28 -27.68
CA LEU A 309 6.70 16.92 -28.12
C LEU A 309 5.95 18.17 -28.62
N PRO A 310 5.63 18.26 -29.92
CA PRO A 310 4.88 19.39 -30.44
C PRO A 310 3.54 19.58 -29.73
N GLY A 311 3.32 20.81 -29.23
CA GLY A 311 2.11 21.17 -28.49
C GLY A 311 2.16 20.88 -26.99
N SER A 312 3.25 20.29 -26.48
CA SER A 312 3.52 20.28 -25.05
C SER A 312 3.88 21.69 -24.58
N GLU A 313 3.34 22.12 -23.43
CA GLU A 313 3.78 23.35 -22.76
C GLU A 313 4.91 23.08 -21.76
N LEU A 314 5.24 21.81 -21.48
CA LEU A 314 6.38 21.46 -20.65
C LEU A 314 7.69 21.86 -21.35
N TYR A 315 8.64 22.35 -20.58
CA TYR A 315 9.90 22.82 -21.14
C TYR A 315 10.81 21.66 -21.57
N HIS A 316 11.26 21.67 -22.82
CA HIS A 316 12.32 20.80 -23.33
C HIS A 316 13.64 21.57 -23.42
N GLY A 317 14.65 21.18 -22.63
CA GLY A 317 15.91 21.91 -22.50
C GLY A 317 17.07 21.04 -22.06
N ASN A 318 17.91 21.55 -21.16
CA ASN A 318 19.14 20.88 -20.74
C ASN A 318 18.97 19.95 -19.54
N GLN A 319 17.75 19.49 -19.21
CA GLN A 319 17.50 18.62 -18.04
C GLN A 319 18.48 17.44 -17.97
N GLN A 320 18.74 16.77 -19.10
CA GLN A 320 19.70 15.66 -19.17
C GLN A 320 21.13 16.06 -18.80
N THR A 321 21.55 17.29 -19.05
CA THR A 321 22.89 17.79 -18.68
C THR A 321 23.02 17.95 -17.16
N TYR A 322 22.00 18.52 -16.50
CA TYR A 322 21.97 18.63 -15.04
C TYR A 322 21.86 17.26 -14.38
N LEU A 323 20.99 16.39 -14.90
CA LEU A 323 20.86 14.99 -14.48
C LEU A 323 22.21 14.28 -14.52
N LYS A 324 22.90 14.33 -15.67
CA LYS A 324 24.20 13.69 -15.84
C LYS A 324 25.23 14.18 -14.82
N THR A 325 25.28 15.48 -14.59
CA THR A 325 26.25 16.10 -13.67
C THR A 325 26.08 15.55 -12.25
N ILE A 326 24.85 15.51 -11.75
CA ILE A 326 24.54 15.01 -10.41
C ILE A 326 24.73 13.49 -10.32
N CYS A 327 24.24 12.73 -11.29
CA CYS A 327 24.38 11.27 -11.30
C CYS A 327 25.85 10.84 -11.36
N ASP A 328 26.65 11.41 -12.27
CA ASP A 328 28.08 11.11 -12.37
C ASP A 328 28.79 11.38 -11.04
N TYR A 329 28.49 12.52 -10.40
CA TYR A 329 29.08 12.87 -9.10
C TYR A 329 28.68 11.89 -7.99
N ALA A 330 27.38 11.63 -7.85
CA ALA A 330 26.84 10.72 -6.84
C ALA A 330 27.39 9.29 -6.98
N ILE A 331 27.44 8.78 -8.22
CA ILE A 331 27.92 7.42 -8.49
C ILE A 331 29.44 7.33 -8.32
N SER A 332 30.21 8.27 -8.88
CA SER A 332 31.67 8.20 -8.84
C SER A 332 32.26 8.46 -7.45
N THR A 333 31.61 9.33 -6.67
CA THR A 333 32.10 9.74 -5.34
C THR A 333 31.63 8.78 -4.25
N TYR A 334 30.37 8.35 -4.32
CA TYR A 334 29.72 7.61 -3.23
C TYR A 334 29.26 6.21 -3.61
N GLY A 335 29.38 5.81 -4.88
CA GLY A 335 28.87 4.52 -5.36
C GLY A 335 27.34 4.42 -5.30
N MET A 336 26.64 5.56 -5.27
CA MET A 336 25.18 5.59 -5.20
C MET A 336 24.55 4.88 -6.40
N ARG A 337 23.37 4.31 -6.19
CA ARG A 337 22.50 3.82 -7.27
C ARG A 337 21.43 4.86 -7.59
N VAL A 338 20.97 4.88 -8.84
CA VAL A 338 20.06 5.91 -9.32
C VAL A 338 18.87 5.28 -10.04
N VAL A 339 17.66 5.72 -9.71
CA VAL A 339 16.47 5.55 -10.56
C VAL A 339 16.23 6.81 -11.36
N ILE A 340 16.12 6.67 -12.67
CA ILE A 340 15.57 7.71 -13.55
C ILE A 340 14.08 7.40 -13.71
N GLY A 341 13.21 8.30 -13.23
CA GLY A 341 11.77 8.11 -13.29
C GLY A 341 11.12 8.94 -14.39
N LEU A 342 10.39 8.29 -15.28
CA LEU A 342 9.41 8.93 -16.15
C LEU A 342 8.17 9.26 -15.31
N HIS A 343 8.20 10.43 -14.67
CA HIS A 343 7.19 10.85 -13.70
C HIS A 343 5.89 11.31 -14.39
N SER A 344 6.04 11.90 -15.58
CA SER A 344 4.94 12.18 -16.51
C SER A 344 5.14 11.44 -17.83
N LEU A 345 4.04 11.10 -18.50
CA LEU A 345 4.05 10.59 -19.87
C LEU A 345 3.12 11.42 -20.76
N PRO A 346 3.37 11.49 -22.08
CA PRO A 346 2.56 12.26 -23.02
C PRO A 346 1.06 11.98 -22.89
N GLY A 347 0.26 13.02 -22.71
CA GLY A 347 -1.20 12.93 -22.56
C GLY A 347 -1.70 12.81 -21.12
N GLY A 348 -0.83 12.61 -20.13
CA GLY A 348 -1.21 12.57 -18.72
C GLY A 348 -1.70 11.21 -18.24
N VAL A 349 -1.07 10.70 -17.17
CA VAL A 349 -1.31 9.33 -16.66
C VAL A 349 -2.30 9.25 -15.50
N ASN A 350 -2.71 10.37 -14.91
CA ASN A 350 -3.52 10.34 -13.68
C ASN A 350 -4.42 11.58 -13.47
N GLY A 351 -4.44 12.55 -14.39
CA GLY A 351 -5.22 13.78 -14.24
C GLY A 351 -4.66 14.78 -13.22
N LEU A 352 -3.47 14.54 -12.67
CA LEU A 352 -2.79 15.40 -11.70
C LEU A 352 -1.68 16.22 -12.37
N ASP A 353 -1.18 17.21 -11.65
CA ASP A 353 -0.03 18.03 -12.06
C ASP A 353 1.21 17.20 -12.41
N ILE A 354 1.48 16.15 -11.62
CA ILE A 354 2.62 15.25 -11.78
C ILE A 354 2.52 14.33 -13.00
N GLY A 355 1.30 14.01 -13.46
CA GLY A 355 1.09 13.07 -14.55
C GLY A 355 1.36 13.66 -15.93
N GLU A 356 1.18 14.98 -16.07
CA GLU A 356 1.59 15.85 -17.20
C GLU A 356 1.08 17.27 -16.92
N ALA A 357 -0.21 17.38 -16.65
CA ALA A 357 -0.92 18.62 -16.33
C ALA A 357 -2.28 18.28 -15.67
N SER A 358 -2.80 19.19 -14.86
CA SER A 358 -4.08 19.01 -14.17
C SER A 358 -5.20 18.76 -15.19
N GLY A 359 -5.93 17.65 -15.02
CA GLY A 359 -7.03 17.24 -15.88
C GLY A 359 -6.62 16.54 -17.19
N HIS A 360 -5.33 16.28 -17.43
CA HIS A 360 -4.88 15.47 -18.55
C HIS A 360 -4.91 13.97 -18.22
N ASP A 361 -5.68 13.20 -18.97
CA ASP A 361 -5.91 11.76 -18.79
C ASP A 361 -5.87 10.96 -20.11
N ALA A 362 -5.30 11.56 -21.16
CA ALA A 362 -5.32 11.05 -22.53
C ALA A 362 -4.20 10.05 -22.84
N TRP A 363 -3.36 9.66 -21.88
CA TRP A 363 -2.32 8.64 -22.09
C TRP A 363 -2.92 7.25 -22.32
N PHE A 364 -3.92 6.87 -21.52
CA PHE A 364 -4.56 5.56 -21.64
C PHE A 364 -5.31 5.41 -22.97
N TYR A 365 -5.15 4.25 -23.60
CA TYR A 365 -5.83 3.87 -24.85
C TYR A 365 -5.54 4.80 -26.04
N ASN A 366 -4.42 5.52 -26.00
CA ASN A 366 -3.97 6.40 -27.06
C ASN A 366 -2.62 5.96 -27.61
N GLU A 367 -2.65 5.30 -28.77
CA GLU A 367 -1.46 4.79 -29.45
C GLU A 367 -0.43 5.87 -29.83
N THR A 368 -0.89 7.12 -30.04
CA THR A 368 0.04 8.22 -30.35
C THR A 368 0.85 8.59 -29.12
N ASN A 369 0.19 8.73 -27.98
CA ASN A 369 0.81 9.01 -26.69
C ASN A 369 1.69 7.85 -26.20
N LEU A 370 1.25 6.61 -26.43
CA LEU A 370 2.07 5.42 -26.19
C LEU A 370 3.35 5.42 -27.05
N GLY A 371 3.23 5.73 -28.35
CA GLY A 371 4.37 5.85 -29.25
C GLY A 371 5.37 6.93 -28.82
N TYR A 372 4.91 8.06 -28.27
CA TYR A 372 5.81 9.07 -27.69
C TYR A 372 6.42 8.62 -26.36
N SER A 373 5.69 7.87 -25.53
CA SER A 373 6.23 7.26 -24.30
C SER A 373 7.41 6.33 -24.61
N TYR A 374 7.29 5.48 -25.64
CA TYR A 374 8.42 4.65 -26.10
C TYR A 374 9.61 5.44 -26.64
N LYS A 375 9.38 6.61 -27.26
CA LYS A 375 10.48 7.51 -27.65
C LYS A 375 11.20 8.10 -26.44
N ALA A 376 10.45 8.48 -25.41
CA ALA A 376 11.05 8.95 -24.14
C ALA A 376 11.87 7.83 -23.50
N VAL A 377 11.34 6.61 -23.41
CA VAL A 377 12.09 5.43 -22.94
C VAL A 377 13.36 5.23 -23.75
N SER A 378 13.29 5.26 -25.09
CA SER A 378 14.46 5.09 -25.96
C SER A 378 15.54 6.17 -25.73
N ALA A 379 15.14 7.40 -25.43
CA ALA A 379 16.06 8.48 -25.07
C ALA A 379 16.71 8.24 -23.70
N VAL A 380 15.97 7.73 -22.70
CA VAL A 380 16.56 7.30 -21.41
C VAL A 380 17.56 6.18 -21.62
N LEU A 381 17.24 5.17 -22.45
CA LEU A 381 18.19 4.09 -22.77
C LEU A 381 19.46 4.67 -23.37
N SER A 382 19.35 5.55 -24.37
CA SER A 382 20.50 6.22 -25.00
C SER A 382 21.36 6.99 -23.98
N PHE A 383 20.73 7.65 -23.00
CA PHE A 383 21.44 8.32 -21.91
C PHE A 383 22.22 7.34 -21.02
N VAL A 384 21.60 6.23 -20.64
CA VAL A 384 22.26 5.19 -19.82
C VAL A 384 23.39 4.51 -20.59
N GLU A 385 23.19 4.22 -21.88
CA GLU A 385 24.21 3.65 -22.78
C GLU A 385 25.45 4.55 -22.91
N ALA A 386 25.23 5.86 -23.01
CA ALA A 386 26.31 6.84 -23.08
C ALA A 386 27.04 7.04 -21.74
N SER A 387 26.50 6.53 -20.63
CA SER A 387 27.09 6.69 -19.31
C SER A 387 28.23 5.69 -19.05
N SER A 388 29.34 6.18 -18.48
CA SER A 388 30.40 5.31 -17.95
C SER A 388 29.97 4.52 -16.71
N TYR A 389 28.78 4.81 -16.18
CA TYR A 389 28.20 4.20 -14.98
C TYR A 389 26.85 3.51 -15.27
N SER A 390 26.65 3.00 -16.47
CA SER A 390 25.38 2.35 -16.89
C SER A 390 24.84 1.34 -15.86
N TRP A 391 25.73 0.57 -15.22
CA TRP A 391 25.43 -0.40 -14.16
C TRP A 391 24.74 0.16 -12.91
N ALA A 392 24.81 1.47 -12.66
CA ALA A 392 24.26 2.11 -11.48
C ALA A 392 22.78 2.53 -11.64
N TYR A 393 22.24 2.44 -12.86
CA TYR A 393 20.90 2.92 -13.17
C TYR A 393 19.81 1.84 -13.06
N THR A 394 18.59 2.31 -12.83
CA THR A 394 17.32 1.60 -12.97
C THR A 394 16.34 2.56 -13.65
N LEU A 395 15.48 2.06 -14.54
CA LEU A 395 14.46 2.87 -15.21
C LEU A 395 13.12 2.67 -14.52
N SER A 396 12.54 3.73 -13.94
CA SER A 396 11.13 3.74 -13.55
C SER A 396 10.28 4.24 -14.70
N VAL A 397 9.39 3.37 -15.21
CA VAL A 397 8.71 3.56 -16.49
C VAL A 397 7.44 4.39 -16.40
N LEU A 398 6.89 4.53 -15.20
CA LEU A 398 5.59 5.10 -14.91
C LEU A 398 5.52 5.54 -13.45
N ASN A 399 4.74 6.57 -13.15
CA ASN A 399 4.48 7.04 -11.80
C ASN A 399 2.99 7.25 -11.55
N GLU A 400 2.45 6.55 -10.56
CA GLU A 400 1.10 6.76 -10.01
C GLU A 400 0.00 6.87 -11.08
N ALA A 401 -0.07 5.91 -11.99
CA ALA A 401 -1.03 5.96 -13.09
C ALA A 401 -2.44 5.56 -12.63
N SER A 402 -3.44 6.18 -13.24
CA SER A 402 -4.84 5.96 -12.93
C SER A 402 -5.71 6.29 -14.13
N ASP A 403 -6.36 5.28 -14.72
CA ASP A 403 -7.37 5.47 -15.78
C ASP A 403 -8.76 5.78 -15.20
N THR A 404 -8.87 5.84 -13.86
CA THR A 404 -10.06 6.29 -13.13
C THR A 404 -9.68 7.44 -12.17
N PRO A 405 -9.37 8.66 -12.66
CA PRO A 405 -8.85 9.76 -11.82
C PRO A 405 -9.70 10.10 -10.59
N SER A 406 -11.03 9.95 -10.67
CA SER A 406 -11.92 10.17 -9.52
C SER A 406 -11.76 9.16 -8.37
N ALA A 407 -11.09 8.04 -8.63
CA ALA A 407 -10.79 6.96 -7.69
C ALA A 407 -9.26 6.78 -7.53
N PHE A 408 -8.49 7.82 -7.83
CA PHE A 408 -7.04 7.83 -7.69
C PHE A 408 -6.58 7.32 -6.32
N ALA A 409 -5.56 6.47 -6.32
CA ALA A 409 -4.99 5.84 -5.12
C ALA A 409 -5.96 5.00 -4.29
N THR A 410 -7.01 4.46 -4.92
CA THR A 410 -7.91 3.50 -4.30
C THR A 410 -7.84 2.13 -5.00
N ALA A 411 -8.62 1.17 -4.51
CA ALA A 411 -8.86 -0.12 -5.18
C ALA A 411 -9.21 0.01 -6.66
N ASP A 412 -9.96 1.07 -6.97
CA ASP A 412 -10.63 1.26 -8.24
C ASP A 412 -9.86 2.26 -9.13
N THR A 413 -8.61 2.58 -8.78
CA THR A 413 -7.77 3.53 -9.53
C THR A 413 -7.45 3.04 -10.95
N LEU A 414 -7.45 1.72 -11.17
CA LEU A 414 -7.28 1.11 -12.48
C LEU A 414 -8.45 0.20 -12.83
N THR A 415 -8.97 0.34 -14.05
CA THR A 415 -9.81 -0.68 -14.67
C THR A 415 -8.95 -1.89 -15.12
N THR A 416 -9.60 -3.00 -15.46
CA THR A 416 -8.93 -4.15 -16.08
C THR A 416 -8.20 -3.77 -17.38
N ASN A 417 -8.80 -2.89 -18.18
CA ASN A 417 -8.18 -2.42 -19.42
C ASN A 417 -6.98 -1.51 -19.12
N GLY A 418 -7.05 -0.69 -18.06
CA GLY A 418 -5.96 0.20 -17.65
C GLY A 418 -4.76 -0.59 -17.14
N THR A 419 -5.04 -1.65 -16.37
CA THR A 419 -4.03 -2.63 -15.96
C THR A 419 -3.37 -3.27 -17.18
N GLN A 420 -4.16 -3.77 -18.15
CA GLN A 420 -3.60 -4.39 -19.36
C GLN A 420 -2.77 -3.41 -20.19
N TRP A 421 -3.21 -2.15 -20.31
CA TRP A 421 -2.47 -1.10 -21.01
C TRP A 421 -1.08 -0.86 -20.41
N ILE A 422 -0.99 -0.79 -19.08
CA ILE A 422 0.30 -0.66 -18.37
C ILE A 422 1.17 -1.91 -18.54
N VAL A 423 0.58 -3.10 -18.52
CA VAL A 423 1.29 -4.36 -18.76
C VAL A 423 1.88 -4.39 -20.18
N ASP A 424 1.09 -4.01 -21.19
CA ASP A 424 1.53 -3.97 -22.58
C ASP A 424 2.64 -2.92 -22.77
N TYR A 425 2.48 -1.74 -22.19
CA TYR A 425 3.52 -0.71 -22.16
C TYR A 425 4.82 -1.21 -21.52
N THR A 426 4.73 -1.83 -20.35
CA THR A 426 5.90 -2.33 -19.61
C THR A 426 6.61 -3.45 -20.37
N ASN A 427 5.87 -4.35 -21.03
CA ASN A 427 6.45 -5.37 -21.92
C ASN A 427 7.15 -4.73 -23.13
N GLY A 428 6.57 -3.70 -23.74
CA GLY A 428 7.26 -2.94 -24.79
C GLY A 428 8.55 -2.27 -24.32
N VAL A 429 8.60 -1.81 -23.06
CA VAL A 429 9.86 -1.31 -22.46
C VAL A 429 10.89 -2.43 -22.31
N PHE A 430 10.49 -3.63 -21.87
CA PHE A 430 11.40 -4.78 -21.82
C PHE A 430 11.95 -5.14 -23.20
N ASP A 431 11.13 -5.08 -24.25
CA ASP A 431 11.57 -5.32 -25.63
C ASP A 431 12.61 -4.28 -26.07
N LEU A 432 12.37 -2.98 -25.80
CA LEU A 432 13.33 -1.91 -26.08
C LEU A 432 14.67 -2.11 -25.34
N ILE A 433 14.63 -2.53 -24.07
CA ILE A 433 15.85 -2.84 -23.30
C ILE A 433 16.59 -4.02 -23.91
N ALA A 434 15.87 -5.07 -24.32
CA ALA A 434 16.47 -6.26 -24.94
C ALA A 434 17.14 -5.95 -26.29
N GLU A 435 16.64 -4.97 -27.03
CA GLU A 435 17.21 -4.48 -28.29
C GLU A 435 18.36 -3.48 -28.10
N SER A 436 18.52 -2.92 -26.90
CA SER A 436 19.58 -1.96 -26.55
C SER A 436 20.90 -2.65 -26.16
N SER A 437 21.95 -1.85 -25.92
CA SER A 437 23.22 -2.32 -25.35
C SER A 437 23.20 -2.47 -23.82
N VAL A 438 22.16 -1.95 -23.15
CA VAL A 438 21.97 -2.00 -21.69
C VAL A 438 20.95 -3.06 -21.27
N THR A 439 21.07 -4.26 -21.83
CA THR A 439 20.15 -5.41 -21.64
C THR A 439 19.97 -5.88 -20.18
N LYS A 440 20.78 -5.38 -19.25
CA LYS A 440 20.71 -5.69 -17.81
C LYS A 440 20.08 -4.57 -16.98
N LEU A 441 19.61 -3.49 -17.60
CA LEU A 441 18.94 -2.39 -16.92
C LEU A 441 17.67 -2.90 -16.23
N PRO A 442 17.52 -2.74 -14.90
CA PRO A 442 16.29 -3.10 -14.22
C PRO A 442 15.17 -2.13 -14.59
N VAL A 443 13.95 -2.67 -14.68
CA VAL A 443 12.71 -1.92 -14.82
C VAL A 443 12.06 -1.81 -13.45
N MET A 444 11.67 -0.61 -13.08
CA MET A 444 10.87 -0.32 -11.90
C MET A 444 9.46 0.07 -12.35
N LEU A 445 8.46 -0.66 -11.85
CA LEU A 445 7.05 -0.39 -12.13
C LEU A 445 6.39 0.12 -10.86
N GLN A 446 5.92 1.37 -10.88
CA GLN A 446 5.12 1.93 -9.80
C GLN A 446 3.76 1.22 -9.75
N ASP A 447 3.36 0.79 -8.56
CA ASP A 447 2.31 -0.20 -8.35
C ASP A 447 0.88 0.34 -8.51
N CYS A 448 0.73 1.62 -8.82
CA CYS A 448 -0.54 2.34 -8.90
C CYS A 448 -1.40 2.12 -7.65
N PHE A 449 -0.79 1.97 -6.47
CA PHE A 449 -1.45 1.74 -5.17
C PHE A 449 -2.16 0.38 -5.04
N LEU A 450 -1.87 -0.58 -5.93
CA LEU A 450 -2.49 -1.92 -5.93
C LEU A 450 -1.60 -2.99 -5.28
N GLY A 451 -0.34 -2.67 -4.99
CA GLY A 451 0.64 -3.59 -4.41
C GLY A 451 1.20 -4.60 -5.40
N GLU A 452 2.25 -5.31 -4.99
CA GLU A 452 2.98 -6.27 -5.83
C GLU A 452 2.11 -7.42 -6.34
N GLU A 453 1.21 -7.96 -5.50
CA GLU A 453 0.40 -9.13 -5.84
C GLU A 453 -0.52 -8.89 -7.05
N HIS A 454 -0.98 -7.64 -7.25
CA HIS A 454 -1.77 -7.26 -8.42
C HIS A 454 -1.00 -7.47 -9.73
N TRP A 455 0.28 -7.09 -9.75
CA TRP A 455 1.14 -7.13 -10.94
C TRP A 455 1.81 -8.48 -11.14
N SER A 456 1.98 -9.26 -10.06
CA SER A 456 2.71 -10.53 -10.00
C SER A 456 2.41 -11.45 -11.19
N SER A 457 1.12 -11.68 -11.50
CA SER A 457 0.70 -12.67 -12.49
C SER A 457 0.94 -12.26 -13.94
N TYR A 458 1.13 -10.97 -14.20
CA TYR A 458 1.26 -10.41 -15.55
C TYR A 458 2.67 -10.53 -16.14
N PHE A 459 3.70 -10.68 -15.28
CA PHE A 459 5.09 -10.73 -15.71
C PHE A 459 5.74 -12.07 -15.39
N ALA A 460 6.72 -12.51 -16.19
CA ALA A 460 7.48 -13.72 -15.88
C ALA A 460 8.34 -13.52 -14.62
N SER A 461 8.54 -14.54 -13.79
CA SER A 461 9.42 -14.44 -12.61
C SER A 461 10.89 -14.18 -12.95
N THR A 462 11.28 -14.32 -14.22
CA THR A 462 12.61 -13.99 -14.74
C THR A 462 12.72 -12.56 -15.23
N ALA A 463 11.63 -11.77 -15.22
CA ALA A 463 11.69 -10.37 -15.57
C ALA A 463 12.58 -9.61 -14.57
N ASN A 464 13.45 -8.75 -15.07
CA ASN A 464 14.29 -7.88 -14.23
C ASN A 464 13.45 -6.68 -13.75
N LEU A 465 12.45 -6.99 -12.93
CA LEU A 465 11.39 -6.10 -12.47
C LEU A 465 11.50 -5.89 -10.96
N VAL A 466 11.35 -4.65 -10.52
CA VAL A 466 11.12 -4.26 -9.13
C VAL A 466 9.81 -3.48 -9.07
N ILE A 467 8.99 -3.76 -8.06
CA ILE A 467 7.76 -3.00 -7.81
C ILE A 467 8.08 -1.82 -6.90
N ASP A 468 7.66 -0.63 -7.33
CA ASP A 468 7.75 0.63 -6.58
C ASP A 468 6.40 0.92 -5.91
N THR A 469 6.37 0.91 -4.58
CA THR A 469 5.18 1.18 -3.78
C THR A 469 5.33 2.51 -3.07
N HIS A 470 4.31 3.36 -3.15
CA HIS A 470 4.28 4.65 -2.44
C HIS A 470 3.41 4.54 -1.19
N ILE A 471 3.96 4.93 -0.03
CA ILE A 471 3.26 4.82 1.26
C ILE A 471 3.29 6.16 1.98
N TYR A 472 2.10 6.74 2.14
CA TYR A 472 1.91 8.02 2.80
C TYR A 472 0.84 7.96 3.88
N TYR A 473 1.06 8.71 4.96
CA TYR A 473 0.15 8.74 6.12
C TYR A 473 -0.59 10.08 6.27
N PHE A 474 -0.28 11.10 5.46
CA PHE A 474 -0.90 12.42 5.55
C PHE A 474 -2.36 12.45 5.08
N ALA A 475 -2.79 11.47 4.28
CA ALA A 475 -4.16 11.28 3.83
C ALA A 475 -4.86 10.10 4.52
N ALA A 476 -4.16 9.37 5.41
CA ALA A 476 -4.67 8.16 6.03
C ALA A 476 -5.58 8.50 7.23
N SER A 477 -6.88 8.24 7.09
CA SER A 477 -7.87 8.47 8.15
C SER A 477 -7.50 7.75 9.45
N GLY A 478 -7.54 8.48 10.56
CA GLY A 478 -7.30 7.93 11.90
C GLY A 478 -5.83 7.75 12.28
N ILE A 479 -4.88 8.26 11.49
CA ILE A 479 -3.44 8.18 11.79
C ILE A 479 -2.97 9.43 12.52
N TYR A 480 -2.40 9.23 13.71
CA TYR A 480 -1.82 10.27 14.57
C TYR A 480 -0.32 10.02 14.74
N SER A 481 0.45 11.09 14.95
CA SER A 481 1.93 10.99 15.07
C SER A 481 2.37 10.08 16.22
N GLU A 482 1.61 10.04 17.32
CA GLU A 482 1.87 9.18 18.49
C GLU A 482 1.70 7.68 18.18
N TYR A 483 0.88 7.32 17.19
CA TYR A 483 0.49 5.92 16.92
C TYR A 483 0.96 5.38 15.56
N VAL A 484 1.51 6.23 14.68
CA VAL A 484 1.86 5.85 13.31
C VAL A 484 2.92 4.76 13.23
N ASN A 485 3.85 4.68 14.19
CA ASN A 485 4.93 3.69 14.17
C ASN A 485 4.42 2.24 14.07
N SER A 486 3.34 1.91 14.78
CA SER A 486 2.73 0.57 14.70
C SER A 486 2.08 0.32 13.34
N ALA A 487 1.44 1.35 12.76
CA ALA A 487 0.85 1.26 11.43
C ALA A 487 1.92 1.07 10.34
N VAL A 488 3.07 1.73 10.48
CA VAL A 488 4.25 1.56 9.62
C VAL A 488 4.74 0.11 9.63
N CYS A 489 4.99 -0.45 10.82
CA CYS A 489 5.45 -1.84 10.93
C CYS A 489 4.43 -2.83 10.35
N GLY A 490 3.13 -2.59 10.58
CA GLY A 490 2.05 -3.40 10.02
C GLY A 490 2.04 -3.36 8.49
N GLN A 491 2.05 -2.16 7.91
CA GLN A 491 2.05 -1.96 6.47
C GLN A 491 3.30 -2.55 5.80
N ALA A 492 4.47 -2.30 6.38
CA ALA A 492 5.73 -2.86 5.87
C ALA A 492 5.70 -4.39 5.82
N SER A 493 5.05 -5.04 6.79
CA SER A 493 5.00 -6.50 6.86
C SER A 493 4.19 -7.18 5.76
N VAL A 494 3.30 -6.43 5.09
CA VAL A 494 2.47 -6.92 3.97
C VAL A 494 2.92 -6.37 2.61
N ALA A 495 3.74 -5.32 2.59
CA ALA A 495 4.28 -4.71 1.38
C ALA A 495 4.95 -5.70 0.39
N PRO A 496 5.62 -6.80 0.81
CA PRO A 496 6.21 -7.75 -0.13
C PRO A 496 5.24 -8.44 -1.10
N GLY A 497 3.92 -8.37 -0.87
CA GLY A 497 2.93 -9.05 -1.70
C GLY A 497 3.08 -10.58 -1.65
N ASP A 498 3.08 -11.21 -2.82
CA ASP A 498 3.29 -12.66 -2.94
C ASP A 498 4.77 -13.07 -2.94
N GLY A 499 5.67 -12.07 -3.00
CA GLY A 499 7.11 -12.22 -2.96
C GLY A 499 7.75 -12.66 -4.28
N LYS A 500 7.02 -12.64 -5.40
CA LYS A 500 7.56 -12.96 -6.73
C LYS A 500 8.55 -11.90 -7.20
N PHE A 501 8.23 -10.62 -7.01
CA PHE A 501 9.13 -9.52 -7.34
C PHE A 501 9.63 -8.79 -6.08
N PRO A 502 10.88 -8.26 -6.11
CA PRO A 502 11.32 -7.36 -5.05
C PRO A 502 10.44 -6.11 -5.02
N VAL A 503 10.18 -5.63 -3.80
CA VAL A 503 9.41 -4.40 -3.56
C VAL A 503 10.34 -3.35 -3.00
N PHE A 504 10.18 -2.10 -3.42
CA PHE A 504 10.90 -0.95 -2.91
C PHE A 504 9.88 0.15 -2.58
N ILE A 505 10.02 0.81 -1.43
CA ILE A 505 9.14 1.93 -1.07
C ILE A 505 9.68 3.21 -1.69
N GLY A 506 9.38 3.50 -2.95
CA GLY A 506 10.01 4.61 -3.68
C GLY A 506 9.59 5.98 -3.22
N GLU A 507 8.47 6.09 -2.51
CA GLU A 507 8.04 7.35 -1.90
C GLU A 507 7.39 7.16 -0.52
N TRP A 508 7.83 7.99 0.43
CA TRP A 508 7.28 8.11 1.79
C TRP A 508 7.74 9.41 2.45
N SER A 509 7.02 9.90 3.47
CA SER A 509 7.36 11.13 4.22
C SER A 509 7.01 11.03 5.71
N LEU A 510 7.30 12.07 6.50
CA LEU A 510 6.97 12.08 7.94
C LEU A 510 5.58 12.61 8.27
N GLN A 511 4.92 13.30 7.35
CA GLN A 511 3.63 13.91 7.64
C GLN A 511 2.57 12.82 7.82
N VAL A 512 1.83 12.94 8.92
CA VAL A 512 0.62 12.15 9.20
C VAL A 512 -0.62 13.03 9.13
N LEU A 513 -1.80 12.42 9.10
CA LEU A 513 -3.04 13.19 8.98
C LEU A 513 -3.33 14.04 10.22
N TYR A 514 -3.05 13.54 11.43
CA TYR A 514 -3.40 14.24 12.68
C TYR A 514 -2.24 14.41 13.66
N ASN A 515 -2.25 15.55 14.36
CA ASN A 515 -1.40 15.89 15.49
C ASN A 515 0.09 15.68 15.21
N ASN A 516 0.60 16.21 14.09
CA ASN A 516 2.03 16.20 13.78
C ASN A 516 2.79 16.98 14.87
N THR A 517 3.90 16.42 15.35
CA THR A 517 4.75 17.07 16.35
C THR A 517 6.21 17.01 15.94
N TYR A 518 6.99 18.02 16.31
CA TYR A 518 8.42 18.03 16.03
C TYR A 518 9.17 16.93 16.77
N GLU A 519 8.72 16.56 17.97
CA GLU A 519 9.29 15.50 18.80
C GLU A 519 9.14 14.12 18.17
N ALA A 520 8.00 13.83 17.52
CA ALA A 520 7.76 12.52 16.93
C ALA A 520 8.60 12.24 15.68
N ARG A 521 9.12 13.27 14.99
CA ARG A 521 9.78 13.14 13.68
C ARG A 521 10.93 12.13 13.67
N GLU A 522 11.81 12.14 14.67
CA GLU A 522 12.94 11.21 14.72
C GLU A 522 12.49 9.77 14.90
N SER A 523 11.48 9.53 15.73
CA SER A 523 10.93 8.19 15.89
C SER A 523 10.25 7.71 14.60
N ILE A 524 9.43 8.56 13.97
CA ILE A 524 8.70 8.22 12.74
C ILE A 524 9.68 7.92 11.60
N PHE A 525 10.70 8.77 11.42
CA PHE A 525 11.72 8.59 10.39
C PHE A 525 12.46 7.27 10.56
N ASN A 526 12.94 6.99 11.78
CA ASN A 526 13.70 5.78 12.06
C ASN A 526 12.83 4.52 11.95
N THR A 527 11.57 4.56 12.40
CA THR A 527 10.65 3.44 12.27
C THR A 527 10.37 3.13 10.80
N GLN A 528 10.06 4.13 9.98
CA GLN A 528 9.85 3.96 8.55
C GLN A 528 11.10 3.40 7.86
N ARG A 529 12.26 4.06 8.00
CA ARG A 529 13.53 3.59 7.43
C ARG A 529 13.86 2.15 7.81
N TYR A 530 13.68 1.79 9.09
CA TYR A 530 13.90 0.43 9.57
C TYR A 530 12.89 -0.55 8.96
N ALA A 531 11.60 -0.23 8.98
CA ALA A 531 10.54 -1.11 8.49
C ALA A 531 10.72 -1.40 7.00
N TRP A 532 10.98 -0.38 6.18
CA TRP A 532 11.21 -0.56 4.74
C TRP A 532 12.44 -1.43 4.48
N SER A 533 13.55 -1.22 5.21
CA SER A 533 14.77 -2.02 5.04
C SER A 533 14.65 -3.44 5.61
N ARG A 534 13.72 -3.66 6.54
CA ARG A 534 13.52 -4.94 7.22
C ARG A 534 12.62 -5.88 6.43
N TYR A 535 11.60 -5.35 5.78
CA TYR A 535 10.57 -6.16 5.12
C TYR A 535 10.70 -6.16 3.61
N VAL A 536 11.24 -5.10 3.01
CA VAL A 536 11.40 -4.93 1.57
C VAL A 536 12.80 -4.34 1.26
N GLN A 537 13.03 -3.86 0.05
CA GLN A 537 14.36 -3.43 -0.41
C GLN A 537 14.73 -2.00 0.01
N GLY A 538 14.21 -1.57 1.17
CA GLY A 538 14.37 -0.22 1.67
C GLY A 538 13.37 0.75 1.06
N GLY A 539 13.69 2.05 1.13
CA GLY A 539 12.79 3.09 0.64
C GLY A 539 13.49 4.40 0.33
N SER A 540 12.80 5.29 -0.38
CA SER A 540 13.26 6.62 -0.77
C SER A 540 12.32 7.70 -0.27
N PHE A 541 12.83 8.57 0.59
CA PHE A 541 12.05 9.64 1.21
C PHE A 541 11.68 10.73 0.19
N TRP A 542 10.45 11.24 0.21
CA TRP A 542 10.01 12.40 -0.57
C TRP A 542 10.08 13.67 0.29
N GLY A 543 10.92 14.68 0.00
CA GLY A 543 11.99 14.77 -1.00
C GLY A 543 13.26 15.40 -0.40
N ALA A 544 14.34 15.47 -1.17
CA ALA A 544 15.64 15.97 -0.68
C ALA A 544 15.56 17.43 -0.25
N ILE A 545 14.92 18.27 -1.07
CA ILE A 545 14.65 19.68 -0.82
C ILE A 545 13.14 19.91 -0.96
N PHE A 546 12.49 20.41 0.09
CA PHE A 546 11.06 20.66 0.10
C PHE A 546 10.77 21.95 0.87
N ASN A 547 10.17 22.93 0.19
CA ASN A 547 9.84 24.24 0.71
C ASN A 547 8.32 24.52 0.72
N GLY A 548 7.50 23.49 0.88
CA GLY A 548 6.06 23.65 1.13
C GLY A 548 5.77 24.55 2.32
N THR A 549 4.81 25.48 2.18
CA THR A 549 4.38 26.46 3.19
C THR A 549 3.09 26.08 3.89
N ASP A 550 2.36 25.08 3.40
CA ASP A 550 1.06 24.74 3.96
C ASP A 550 1.23 24.20 5.38
N SER A 551 0.36 24.66 6.28
CA SER A 551 0.30 24.15 7.64
C SER A 551 -0.11 22.69 7.63
N VAL A 552 0.51 21.91 8.52
CA VAL A 552 0.05 20.55 8.82
C VAL A 552 -0.89 20.60 10.03
N ASP A 553 -1.73 19.57 10.21
CA ASP A 553 -2.46 19.41 11.46
C ASP A 553 -1.47 19.13 12.59
N GLY A 554 -1.39 20.02 13.58
CA GLY A 554 -0.38 20.00 14.64
C GLY A 554 0.66 21.11 14.51
N GLU A 555 1.94 20.76 14.67
CA GLU A 555 3.06 21.72 14.73
C GLU A 555 3.72 21.90 13.36
N GLY A 556 3.84 23.14 12.90
CA GLY A 556 4.68 23.50 11.75
C GLY A 556 4.00 23.43 10.38
N THR A 557 4.83 23.25 9.36
CA THR A 557 4.43 23.27 7.94
C THR A 557 5.02 22.07 7.21
N GLN A 558 4.60 21.82 5.96
CA GLN A 558 5.07 20.66 5.19
C GLN A 558 6.60 20.55 5.11
N ARG A 559 7.34 21.64 4.90
CA ARG A 559 8.82 21.58 4.88
C ARG A 559 9.46 20.99 6.15
N ASP A 560 8.75 21.01 7.28
CA ASP A 560 9.25 20.45 8.54
C ASP A 560 9.15 18.91 8.59
N TYR A 561 8.41 18.30 7.66
CA TYR A 561 8.10 16.86 7.59
C TYR A 561 8.44 16.20 6.24
N TRP A 562 8.73 17.00 5.21
CA TRP A 562 8.97 16.55 3.83
C TRP A 562 10.34 16.95 3.28
N SER A 563 11.14 17.77 3.97
CA SER A 563 12.46 18.21 3.49
C SER A 563 13.58 17.45 4.17
N TYR A 564 14.19 16.48 3.47
CA TYR A 564 15.24 15.64 4.04
C TYR A 564 16.43 16.45 4.54
N ASP A 565 16.86 17.47 3.79
CA ASP A 565 17.98 18.35 4.15
C ASP A 565 17.73 19.14 5.45
N ARG A 566 16.50 19.64 5.67
CA ARG A 566 16.11 20.35 6.89
C ARG A 566 15.98 19.39 8.05
N LEU A 567 15.55 18.16 7.81
CA LEU A 567 15.54 17.12 8.84
C LEU A 567 16.96 16.71 9.26
N ILE A 568 17.94 16.77 8.37
CA ILE A 568 19.37 16.65 8.73
C ILE A 568 19.76 17.83 9.63
N ASP A 569 19.47 19.06 9.23
CA ASP A 569 19.84 20.27 10.00
C ASP A 569 19.18 20.31 11.38
N ALA A 570 17.95 19.80 11.49
CA ALA A 570 17.21 19.65 12.74
C ALA A 570 17.70 18.49 13.61
N GLY A 571 18.67 17.69 13.15
CA GLY A 571 19.17 16.52 13.87
C GLY A 571 18.16 15.37 13.97
N VAL A 572 17.15 15.34 13.10
CA VAL A 572 16.17 14.25 13.01
C VAL A 572 16.75 13.09 12.20
N VAL A 573 17.38 13.39 11.06
CA VAL A 573 18.00 12.39 10.19
C VAL A 573 19.47 12.25 10.54
N LYS A 574 19.86 11.02 10.86
CA LYS A 574 21.24 10.63 11.22
C LYS A 574 21.60 9.34 10.47
N SER A 575 22.87 8.98 10.47
CA SER A 575 23.34 7.70 9.94
C SER A 575 22.53 6.53 10.52
N PRO A 576 22.23 5.49 9.72
CA PRO A 576 21.54 4.29 10.20
C PRO A 576 22.22 3.69 11.44
N THR A 577 21.42 3.15 12.35
CA THR A 577 21.89 2.47 13.56
C THR A 577 21.39 1.02 13.56
N ASN A 578 21.95 0.19 14.45
CA ASN A 578 21.48 -1.19 14.65
C ASN A 578 20.24 -1.29 15.55
N ALA A 579 19.54 -0.17 15.82
CA ALA A 579 18.33 -0.18 16.62
C ALA A 579 17.16 -0.80 15.86
N THR A 580 16.28 -1.48 16.61
CA THR A 580 15.08 -2.13 16.09
C THR A 580 13.84 -1.31 16.44
N TYR A 581 12.96 -1.09 15.45
CA TYR A 581 11.76 -0.25 15.60
C TYR A 581 10.45 -1.01 15.36
N CYS A 582 10.57 -2.22 14.81
CA CYS A 582 9.64 -3.33 14.82
C CYS A 582 10.44 -4.54 15.38
#